data_AF-A0A8I1S094-F1
#
_entry.id   AF-A0A8I1S094-F1
#
_cell.length_a   1.000
_cell.length_b   1.000
_cell.length_c   1.000
_cell.angle_alpha   90.00
_cell.angle_beta   90.00
_cell.angle_gamma   90.00
#
_symmetry.space_group_name_H-M   'P 1'
#
loop_
_entity.id
_entity.type
_entity.pdbx_description
1 polymer ?
#
loop_
_entity_poly.entity_id
_entity_poly.type
_entity_poly.pdbx_seq_one_letter_code
_entity_poly.pdbx_strand_id
1 'polypeptide(L)'
;MEDETAPQDGLRADLGLYLTRLFLPASEADGSKVLLCADLSAENRAWLKVYAGGIPLKAVPREDLLAAVRARFDPALLDDAVFSLARRTPELSAQTVITRGQGVAFALLALLLAAALFLRPAATGHVVMVFLSLAYIASGLFRASLALLGSSHRRSIAPAVTALPLYTIMVPLYREVAVLPGLVASLSALDYPPDRLDIKLVLEADDHDTIAAARDLRDSGAAPFELVLVPPGGPRTKPKAINYALAFARGEYLVIFDAEDRPEPDQLRRAVATFRASPRAVACLQARLNFYNVEHNWLTRGIMAQMPQERIPAVA
;
A
#
# COMPACT_ATOMS: atom_id res chain seq x y z
N MET A 1 13.99 -10.08 -32.97
CA MET A 1 12.99 -11.06 -32.54
C MET A 1 13.71 -12.00 -31.58
N GLU A 2 14.02 -11.47 -30.41
CA GLU A 2 14.43 -12.24 -29.24
C GLU A 2 13.32 -11.97 -28.22
N ASP A 3 12.72 -13.04 -27.75
CA ASP A 3 11.59 -13.03 -26.84
C ASP A 3 12.10 -12.68 -25.44
N GLU A 4 12.01 -11.39 -25.10
CA GLU A 4 12.47 -10.80 -23.83
C GLU A 4 11.39 -10.89 -22.73
N THR A 5 10.37 -11.74 -22.88
CA THR A 5 9.24 -11.82 -21.94
C THR A 5 9.39 -12.87 -20.82
N ALA A 6 10.50 -13.62 -20.77
CA ALA A 6 10.72 -14.64 -19.73
C ALA A 6 12.11 -14.51 -19.07
N PRO A 7 12.21 -13.76 -17.95
CA PRO A 7 12.73 -14.37 -16.71
C PRO A 7 12.14 -13.82 -15.39
N GLN A 8 10.99 -13.11 -15.40
CA GLN A 8 10.44 -12.51 -14.16
C GLN A 8 9.63 -13.50 -13.29
N ASP A 9 8.99 -14.51 -13.88
CA ASP A 9 8.15 -15.46 -13.12
C ASP A 9 8.97 -16.47 -12.29
N GLY A 10 10.16 -16.86 -12.76
CA GLY A 10 11.07 -17.74 -11.99
C GLY A 10 11.59 -17.08 -10.72
N LEU A 11 11.88 -15.77 -10.79
CA LEU A 11 12.36 -15.01 -9.64
C LEU A 11 11.31 -14.88 -8.53
N ARG A 12 10.04 -14.67 -8.90
CA ARG A 12 8.92 -14.63 -7.94
C ARG A 12 8.61 -16.00 -7.35
N ALA A 13 8.72 -17.08 -8.14
CA ALA A 13 8.54 -18.44 -7.63
C ALA A 13 9.58 -18.77 -6.55
N ASP A 14 10.84 -18.41 -6.79
CA ASP A 14 11.92 -18.58 -5.82
C ASP A 14 11.74 -17.67 -4.60
N LEU A 15 11.47 -16.37 -4.80
CA LEU A 15 11.28 -15.42 -3.70
C LEU A 15 10.10 -15.79 -2.81
N GLY A 16 8.94 -16.11 -3.41
CA GLY A 16 7.75 -16.51 -2.68
C GLY A 16 7.99 -17.76 -1.85
N LEU A 17 8.75 -18.72 -2.39
CA LEU A 17 9.18 -19.92 -1.67
C LEU A 17 10.10 -19.58 -0.48
N TYR A 18 11.12 -18.73 -0.69
CA TYR A 18 12.06 -18.29 0.35
C TYR A 18 11.36 -17.54 1.49
N LEU A 19 10.37 -16.69 1.18
CA LEU A 19 9.62 -15.94 2.18
C LEU A 19 8.58 -16.79 2.90
N THR A 20 7.95 -17.75 2.23
CA THR A 20 6.95 -18.65 2.83
C THR A 20 7.60 -19.67 3.76
N ARG A 21 8.72 -20.27 3.33
CA ARG A 21 9.44 -21.31 4.08
C ARG A 21 10.63 -20.76 4.88
N LEU A 22 10.83 -19.44 4.87
CA LEU A 22 11.86 -18.73 5.63
C LEU A 22 13.25 -19.35 5.52
N PHE A 23 13.73 -19.49 4.29
CA PHE A 23 15.10 -19.93 3.99
C PHE A 23 15.70 -19.19 2.78
N LEU A 24 17.03 -19.23 2.66
CA LEU A 24 17.75 -18.66 1.53
C LEU A 24 19.05 -19.46 1.26
N PRO A 25 19.27 -19.94 0.03
CA PRO A 25 20.56 -20.52 -0.36
C PRO A 25 21.67 -19.46 -0.40
N ALA A 26 22.78 -19.74 0.27
CA ALA A 26 23.97 -18.88 0.33
C ALA A 26 25.26 -19.71 0.19
N SER A 27 26.38 -19.02 0.02
CA SER A 27 27.72 -19.61 0.05
C SER A 27 28.50 -19.03 1.22
N GLU A 28 29.25 -19.86 1.95
CA GLU A 28 30.16 -19.39 2.99
C GLU A 28 31.47 -18.86 2.37
N ALA A 29 32.32 -18.24 3.21
CA ALA A 29 33.58 -17.64 2.76
C ALA A 29 34.57 -18.65 2.15
N ASP A 30 34.43 -19.92 2.48
CA ASP A 30 35.21 -21.04 1.93
C ASP A 30 34.63 -21.61 0.62
N GLY A 31 33.52 -21.05 0.12
CA GLY A 31 32.82 -21.49 -1.09
C GLY A 31 31.85 -22.64 -0.89
N SER A 32 31.70 -23.17 0.33
CA SER A 32 30.71 -24.21 0.64
C SER A 32 29.28 -23.66 0.57
N LYS A 33 28.34 -24.48 0.10
CA LYS A 33 26.91 -24.10 0.03
C LYS A 33 26.23 -24.33 1.37
N VAL A 34 25.39 -23.39 1.78
CA VAL A 34 24.61 -23.45 3.01
C VAL A 34 23.20 -22.92 2.78
N LEU A 35 22.22 -23.42 3.53
CA LEU A 35 20.89 -22.82 3.59
C LEU A 35 20.72 -22.02 4.88
N LEU A 36 20.61 -20.71 4.76
CA LEU A 36 20.21 -19.85 5.86
C LEU A 36 18.73 -20.12 6.14
N CYS A 37 18.36 -20.44 7.37
CA CYS A 37 16.98 -20.79 7.75
C CYS A 37 16.57 -20.06 9.03
N ALA A 38 15.42 -19.38 8.99
CA ALA A 38 14.85 -18.71 10.16
C ALA A 38 13.70 -19.49 10.82
N ASP A 39 13.07 -20.43 10.10
CA ASP A 39 12.13 -21.39 10.69
C ASP A 39 12.72 -22.80 10.68
N LEU A 40 12.96 -23.34 11.88
CA LEU A 40 13.45 -24.70 12.10
C LEU A 40 12.37 -25.61 12.72
N SER A 41 11.10 -25.32 12.48
CA SER A 41 9.99 -26.22 12.78
C SER A 41 10.23 -27.62 12.20
N ALA A 42 9.65 -28.65 12.83
CA ALA A 42 9.81 -30.03 12.37
C ALA A 42 9.34 -30.21 10.91
N GLU A 43 8.24 -29.55 10.55
CA GLU A 43 7.71 -29.53 9.20
C GLU A 43 8.69 -28.90 8.22
N ASN A 44 9.18 -27.69 8.52
CA ASN A 44 10.06 -26.97 7.60
C ASN A 44 11.41 -27.68 7.42
N ARG A 45 11.96 -28.27 8.49
CA ARG A 45 13.17 -29.10 8.40
C ARG A 45 12.97 -30.34 7.53
N ALA A 46 11.83 -31.02 7.64
CA ALA A 46 11.54 -32.18 6.80
C ALA A 46 11.45 -31.79 5.32
N TRP A 47 10.77 -30.68 5.03
CA TRP A 47 10.66 -30.15 3.68
C TRP A 47 12.01 -29.71 3.11
N LEU A 48 12.81 -28.95 3.88
CA LEU A 48 14.13 -28.46 3.46
C LEU A 48 15.11 -29.60 3.19
N LYS A 49 15.05 -30.71 3.94
CA LYS A 49 15.88 -31.90 3.67
C LYS A 49 15.61 -32.48 2.29
N VAL A 50 14.34 -32.51 1.86
CA VAL A 50 13.94 -32.99 0.53
C VAL A 50 14.34 -31.99 -0.55
N TYR A 51 14.09 -30.70 -0.31
CA TYR A 51 14.40 -29.63 -1.26
C TYR A 51 15.91 -29.47 -1.51
N ALA A 52 16.72 -29.51 -0.45
CA ALA A 52 18.12 -29.12 -0.48
C ALA A 52 19.11 -30.27 -0.73
N GLY A 53 18.65 -31.52 -0.78
CA GLY A 53 19.47 -32.68 -1.14
C GLY A 53 20.72 -32.90 -0.27
N GLY A 54 20.71 -32.43 0.99
CA GLY A 54 21.84 -32.60 1.93
C GLY A 54 22.72 -31.36 2.13
N ILE A 55 22.39 -30.20 1.56
CA ILE A 55 23.04 -28.93 1.91
C ILE A 55 22.82 -28.64 3.41
N PRO A 56 23.87 -28.26 4.17
CA PRO A 56 23.75 -27.98 5.60
C PRO A 56 22.83 -26.79 5.86
N LEU A 57 22.04 -26.88 6.93
CA LEU A 57 21.16 -25.81 7.40
C LEU A 57 21.88 -24.97 8.45
N LYS A 58 21.86 -23.65 8.29
CA LYS A 58 22.38 -22.68 9.26
C LYS A 58 21.24 -21.84 9.81
N ALA A 59 21.01 -21.97 11.11
CA ALA A 59 20.03 -21.16 11.81
C ALA A 59 20.45 -19.69 11.78
N VAL A 60 19.56 -18.81 11.35
CA VAL A 60 19.77 -17.35 11.42
C VAL A 60 18.52 -16.67 11.97
N PRO A 61 18.65 -15.51 12.64
CA PRO A 61 17.51 -14.68 12.96
C PRO A 61 16.68 -14.36 11.71
N ARG A 62 15.36 -14.25 11.88
CA ARG A 62 14.43 -13.89 10.79
C ARG A 62 14.83 -12.58 10.13
N GLU A 63 15.24 -11.58 10.92
CA GLU A 63 15.66 -10.27 10.39
C GLU A 63 16.87 -10.39 9.45
N ASP A 64 17.89 -11.16 9.84
CA ASP A 64 19.09 -11.39 9.04
C ASP A 64 18.76 -12.14 7.74
N LEU A 65 17.87 -13.12 7.81
CA LEU A 65 17.38 -13.82 6.62
C LEU A 65 16.68 -12.85 5.67
N LEU A 66 15.75 -12.04 6.17
CA LEU A 66 15.01 -11.09 5.35
C LEU A 66 15.93 -10.00 4.79
N ALA A 67 16.95 -9.58 5.54
CA ALA A 67 17.99 -8.68 5.05
C ALA A 67 18.81 -9.32 3.91
N ALA A 68 19.16 -10.60 4.03
CA ALA A 68 19.86 -11.34 2.98
C ALA A 68 18.98 -11.55 1.73
N VAL A 69 17.68 -11.83 1.92
CA VAL A 69 16.71 -11.92 0.83
C VAL A 69 16.62 -10.58 0.11
N ARG A 70 16.45 -9.47 0.83
CA ARG A 70 16.47 -8.12 0.25
C ARG A 70 17.76 -7.88 -0.54
N ALA A 71 18.92 -8.02 0.08
CA ALA A 71 20.21 -7.80 -0.59
C ALA A 71 20.36 -8.59 -1.92
N ARG A 72 19.76 -9.78 -2.03
CA ARG A 72 19.77 -10.59 -3.26
C ARG A 72 18.72 -10.16 -4.29
N PHE A 73 17.53 -9.76 -3.86
CA PHE A 73 16.37 -9.55 -4.73
C PHE A 73 16.00 -8.07 -4.93
N ASP A 74 16.62 -7.13 -4.22
CA ASP A 74 16.33 -5.70 -4.24
C ASP A 74 16.25 -5.11 -5.66
N PRO A 75 17.22 -5.32 -6.58
CA PRO A 75 17.15 -4.73 -7.91
C PRO A 75 15.90 -5.16 -8.69
N ALA A 76 15.53 -6.44 -8.56
CA ALA A 76 14.40 -6.98 -9.28
C ALA A 76 13.06 -6.65 -8.60
N LEU A 77 13.01 -6.65 -7.27
CA LEU A 77 11.85 -6.18 -6.51
C LEU A 77 11.57 -4.70 -6.79
N LEU A 78 12.61 -3.89 -6.92
CA LEU A 78 12.49 -2.47 -7.24
C LEU A 78 12.00 -2.25 -8.67
N ASP A 79 12.57 -2.96 -9.66
CA ASP A 79 12.07 -2.92 -11.04
C ASP A 79 10.60 -3.33 -11.12
N ASP A 80 10.23 -4.42 -10.44
CA ASP A 80 8.86 -4.92 -10.42
C ASP A 80 7.91 -3.96 -9.70
N ALA A 81 8.34 -3.33 -8.61
CA ALA A 81 7.54 -2.34 -7.88
C ALA A 81 7.19 -1.11 -8.73
N VAL A 82 8.06 -0.73 -9.68
CA VAL A 82 7.87 0.43 -10.57
C VAL A 82 7.15 0.06 -11.85
N PHE A 83 7.51 -1.05 -12.48
CA PHE A 83 7.14 -1.32 -13.87
C PHE A 83 6.18 -2.50 -14.06
N SER A 84 5.90 -3.30 -13.04
CA SER A 84 5.04 -4.50 -13.18
C SER A 84 3.65 -4.19 -13.73
N LEU A 85 3.02 -3.12 -13.25
CA LEU A 85 1.68 -2.71 -13.71
C LEU A 85 1.71 -2.35 -15.20
N ALA A 86 2.72 -1.60 -15.64
CA ALA A 86 2.88 -1.22 -17.03
C ALA A 86 3.16 -2.42 -17.95
N ARG A 87 3.89 -3.43 -17.45
CA ARG A 87 4.18 -4.66 -18.22
C ARG A 87 2.98 -5.60 -18.30
N ARG A 88 2.22 -5.77 -17.21
CA ARG A 88 1.14 -6.76 -17.10
C ARG A 88 -0.20 -6.25 -17.63
N THR A 89 -0.53 -5.00 -17.31
CA THR A 89 -1.82 -4.37 -17.63
C THR A 89 -1.57 -2.92 -18.07
N PRO A 90 -0.94 -2.71 -19.24
CA PRO A 90 -0.55 -1.38 -19.72
C PRO A 90 -1.72 -0.40 -19.79
N GLU A 91 -2.93 -0.89 -20.05
CA GLU A 91 -4.18 -0.11 -20.09
C GLU A 91 -4.60 0.48 -18.74
N LEU A 92 -4.12 -0.11 -17.63
CA LEU A 92 -4.34 0.40 -16.27
C LEU A 92 -3.14 1.23 -15.76
N SER A 93 -2.08 1.34 -16.56
CA SER A 93 -0.88 2.09 -16.20
C SER A 93 -0.95 3.53 -16.71
N ALA A 94 -0.69 4.47 -15.81
CA ALA A 94 -0.55 5.89 -16.16
C ALA A 94 0.86 6.26 -16.67
N GLN A 95 1.70 5.27 -17.05
CA GLN A 95 3.06 5.54 -17.56
C GLN A 95 3.02 6.40 -18.84
N THR A 96 1.98 6.22 -19.67
CA THR A 96 1.70 7.12 -20.80
C THR A 96 0.46 7.94 -20.46
N VAL A 97 0.65 9.20 -20.04
CA VAL A 97 -0.47 10.08 -19.65
C VAL A 97 -1.20 10.65 -20.86
N ILE A 98 -0.47 11.07 -21.89
CA ILE A 98 -1.01 11.65 -23.12
C ILE A 98 -0.43 10.89 -24.30
N THR A 99 -1.29 10.25 -25.08
CA THR A 99 -0.89 9.62 -26.34
C THR A 99 -0.54 10.68 -27.38
N ARG A 100 0.31 10.35 -28.36
CA ARG A 100 0.68 11.29 -29.43
C ARG A 100 -0.56 11.85 -30.17
N GLY A 101 -1.57 11.01 -30.41
CA GLY A 101 -2.83 11.43 -31.02
C GLY A 101 -3.61 12.43 -30.16
N GLN A 102 -3.71 12.19 -28.85
CA GLN A 102 -4.31 13.16 -27.92
C GLN A 102 -3.52 14.47 -27.89
N GLY A 103 -2.18 14.41 -27.88
CA GLY A 103 -1.33 15.60 -27.92
C GLY A 103 -1.56 16.46 -29.16
N VAL A 104 -1.63 15.83 -30.34
CA VAL A 104 -1.98 16.52 -31.60
C VAL A 104 -3.38 17.10 -31.54
N ALA A 105 -4.37 16.33 -31.05
CA ALA A 105 -5.74 16.81 -30.93
C ALA A 105 -5.85 18.03 -29.99
N PHE A 106 -5.17 18.01 -28.84
CA PHE A 106 -5.13 19.16 -27.92
C PHE A 106 -4.43 20.37 -28.53
N ALA A 107 -3.33 20.16 -29.27
CA ALA A 107 -2.64 21.25 -29.95
C ALA A 107 -3.52 21.89 -31.05
N LEU A 108 -4.21 21.08 -31.85
CA LEU A 108 -5.15 21.56 -32.87
C LEU A 108 -6.34 22.29 -32.26
N LEU A 109 -6.90 21.76 -31.16
CA LEU A 109 -7.99 22.41 -30.44
C LEU A 109 -7.55 23.75 -29.85
N ALA A 110 -6.35 23.82 -29.25
CA ALA A 110 -5.80 25.04 -28.71
C ALA A 110 -5.57 26.10 -29.80
N LEU A 111 -5.04 25.69 -30.96
CA LEU A 111 -4.82 26.57 -32.10
C LEU A 111 -6.14 27.10 -32.66
N LEU A 112 -7.15 26.24 -32.81
CA LEU A 112 -8.48 26.63 -33.28
C LEU A 112 -9.16 27.59 -32.31
N LEU A 113 -9.05 27.33 -31.00
CA LEU A 113 -9.59 28.21 -29.96
C LEU A 113 -8.89 29.58 -29.98
N ALA A 114 -7.56 29.60 -30.12
CA ALA A 114 -6.79 30.85 -30.22
C ALA A 114 -7.17 31.65 -31.47
N ALA A 115 -7.30 31.00 -32.62
CA ALA A 115 -7.75 31.64 -33.86
C ALA A 115 -9.19 32.19 -33.72
N ALA A 116 -10.10 31.42 -33.12
CA ALA A 116 -11.47 31.87 -32.88
C ALA A 116 -11.54 33.05 -31.89
N LEU A 117 -10.68 33.07 -30.88
CA LEU A 117 -10.59 34.17 -29.92
C LEU A 117 -10.00 35.43 -30.56
N PHE A 118 -9.04 35.29 -31.46
CA PHE A 118 -8.48 36.41 -32.22
C PHE A 118 -9.48 37.00 -33.22
N LEU A 119 -10.18 36.15 -33.97
CA LEU A 119 -11.12 36.58 -35.01
C LEU A 119 -12.45 37.09 -34.44
N ARG A 120 -12.97 36.46 -33.37
CA ARG A 120 -14.29 36.77 -32.78
C ARG A 120 -14.28 36.65 -31.25
N PRO A 121 -13.56 37.53 -30.53
CA PRO A 121 -13.30 37.39 -29.10
C PRO A 121 -14.59 37.29 -28.26
N ALA A 122 -15.55 38.18 -28.51
CA ALA A 122 -16.81 38.19 -27.75
C ALA A 122 -17.62 36.91 -27.96
N ALA A 123 -17.84 36.48 -29.21
CA ALA A 123 -18.64 35.29 -29.50
C ALA A 123 -17.98 34.01 -28.94
N THR A 124 -16.68 33.86 -29.17
CA THR A 124 -15.89 32.72 -28.67
C THR A 124 -15.90 32.68 -27.14
N GLY A 125 -15.72 33.83 -26.47
CA GLY A 125 -15.79 33.94 -25.01
C GLY A 125 -17.16 33.52 -24.44
N HIS A 126 -18.26 33.93 -25.07
CA HIS A 126 -19.61 33.52 -24.65
C HIS A 126 -19.80 32.00 -24.78
N VAL A 127 -19.37 31.39 -25.89
CA VAL A 127 -19.46 29.94 -26.08
C VAL A 127 -18.65 29.18 -25.03
N VAL A 128 -17.41 29.62 -24.77
CA VAL A 128 -16.55 29.01 -23.74
C VAL A 128 -17.20 29.15 -22.36
N MET A 129 -17.74 30.32 -22.02
CA MET A 129 -18.37 30.55 -20.72
C MET A 129 -19.62 29.69 -20.53
N VAL A 130 -20.46 29.56 -21.56
CA VAL A 130 -21.64 28.67 -21.52
C VAL A 130 -21.20 27.22 -21.35
N PHE A 131 -20.20 26.77 -22.11
CA PHE A 131 -19.66 25.42 -21.98
C PHE A 131 -19.14 25.12 -20.58
N LEU A 132 -18.30 26.00 -20.02
CA LEU A 132 -17.75 25.84 -18.66
C LEU A 132 -18.85 25.86 -17.60
N SER A 133 -19.86 26.71 -17.76
CA SER A 133 -21.00 26.77 -16.84
C SER A 133 -21.82 25.48 -16.85
N LEU A 134 -22.09 24.93 -18.03
CA LEU A 134 -22.79 23.65 -18.18
C LEU A 134 -21.97 22.50 -17.58
N ALA A 135 -20.65 22.47 -17.82
CA ALA A 135 -19.76 21.47 -17.23
C ALA A 135 -19.73 21.56 -15.70
N TYR A 136 -19.72 22.78 -15.14
CA TYR A 136 -19.79 23.01 -13.70
C TYR A 136 -21.12 22.51 -13.11
N ILE A 137 -22.25 22.86 -13.74
CA ILE A 137 -23.59 22.39 -13.32
C ILE A 137 -23.66 20.86 -13.39
N ALA A 138 -23.20 20.26 -14.48
CA ALA A 138 -23.18 18.81 -14.65
C ALA A 138 -22.33 18.12 -13.55
N SER A 139 -21.16 18.67 -13.22
CA SER A 139 -20.33 18.16 -12.11
C SER A 139 -21.05 18.27 -10.77
N GLY A 140 -21.75 19.38 -10.51
CA GLY A 140 -22.57 19.58 -9.31
C GLY A 140 -23.71 18.58 -9.20
N LEU A 141 -24.46 18.37 -10.28
CA LEU A 141 -25.55 17.40 -10.35
C LEU A 141 -25.04 15.97 -10.17
N PHE A 142 -23.91 15.63 -10.78
CA PHE A 142 -23.26 14.33 -10.60
C PHE A 142 -22.90 14.09 -9.13
N ARG A 143 -22.24 15.04 -8.47
CA ARG A 143 -21.90 14.95 -7.03
C ARG A 143 -23.13 14.86 -6.15
N ALA A 144 -24.16 15.67 -6.43
CA ALA A 144 -25.43 15.61 -5.71
C ALA A 144 -26.11 14.23 -5.85
N SER A 145 -26.08 13.65 -7.06
CA SER A 145 -26.64 12.32 -7.29
C SER A 145 -25.91 11.23 -6.50
N LEU A 146 -24.57 11.28 -6.43
CA LEU A 146 -23.77 10.36 -5.62
C LEU A 146 -24.07 10.50 -4.13
N ALA A 147 -24.23 11.74 -3.64
CA ALA A 147 -24.56 11.99 -2.23
C ALA A 147 -25.94 11.43 -1.86
N LEU A 148 -26.95 11.64 -2.73
CA LEU A 148 -28.30 11.11 -2.51
C LEU A 148 -28.32 9.58 -2.54
N LEU A 149 -27.66 8.96 -3.51
CA LEU A 149 -27.54 7.49 -3.62
C LEU A 149 -26.76 6.89 -2.43
N GLY A 150 -25.67 7.54 -2.02
CA GLY A 150 -24.81 7.09 -0.93
C GLY A 150 -25.44 7.23 0.46
N SER A 151 -26.41 8.15 0.63
CA SER A 151 -27.09 8.38 1.92
C SER A 151 -28.01 7.25 2.38
N SER A 152 -28.39 6.35 1.46
CA SER A 152 -29.37 5.27 1.74
C SER A 152 -28.75 3.98 2.28
N HIS A 153 -27.43 3.89 2.40
CA HIS A 153 -26.79 2.66 2.88
C HIS A 153 -26.82 2.58 4.41
N ARG A 154 -27.76 1.78 4.94
CA ARG A 154 -27.82 1.46 6.37
C ARG A 154 -26.60 0.65 6.78
N ARG A 155 -26.10 0.94 7.98
CA ARG A 155 -25.01 0.22 8.64
C ARG A 155 -25.41 -1.26 8.78
N SER A 156 -24.80 -2.14 7.99
CA SER A 156 -24.88 -3.57 8.27
C SER A 156 -23.98 -3.84 9.46
N ILE A 157 -24.56 -4.34 10.56
CA ILE A 157 -23.78 -4.83 11.69
C ILE A 157 -23.10 -6.10 11.19
N ALA A 158 -21.80 -6.02 10.96
CA ALA A 158 -21.05 -7.16 10.47
C ALA A 158 -21.09 -8.27 11.54
N PRO A 159 -21.39 -9.52 11.19
CA PRO A 159 -21.52 -10.61 12.14
C PRO A 159 -20.20 -10.84 12.88
N ALA A 160 -20.29 -11.29 14.13
CA ALA A 160 -19.11 -11.60 14.94
C ALA A 160 -18.25 -12.68 14.24
N VAL A 161 -16.97 -12.37 14.04
CA VAL A 161 -16.00 -13.30 13.45
C VAL A 161 -15.23 -13.99 14.57
N THR A 162 -15.34 -15.33 14.63
CA THR A 162 -14.67 -16.17 15.62
C THR A 162 -13.26 -16.58 15.18
N ALA A 163 -13.07 -16.96 13.91
CA ALA A 163 -11.77 -17.30 13.33
C ALA A 163 -11.20 -16.13 12.54
N LEU A 164 -10.26 -15.41 13.14
CA LEU A 164 -9.57 -14.27 12.54
C LEU A 164 -8.32 -14.74 11.75
N PRO A 165 -8.19 -14.39 10.45
CA PRO A 165 -7.02 -14.76 9.66
C PRO A 165 -5.80 -13.90 9.99
N LEU A 166 -4.65 -14.24 9.43
CA LEU A 166 -3.48 -13.35 9.47
C LEU A 166 -3.80 -12.08 8.65
N TYR A 167 -3.54 -10.91 9.22
CA TYR A 167 -3.80 -9.61 8.60
C TYR A 167 -2.50 -8.82 8.49
N THR A 168 -2.11 -8.42 7.28
CA THR A 168 -0.94 -7.56 7.07
C THR A 168 -1.33 -6.09 7.19
N ILE A 169 -0.60 -5.35 8.02
CA ILE A 169 -0.70 -3.90 8.12
C ILE A 169 0.57 -3.31 7.49
N MET A 170 0.43 -2.42 6.52
CA MET A 170 1.55 -1.66 5.96
C MET A 170 1.43 -0.19 6.30
N VAL A 171 2.51 0.36 6.82
CA VAL A 171 2.60 1.80 7.13
C VAL A 171 3.86 2.34 6.47
N PRO A 172 3.74 3.04 5.32
CA PRO A 172 4.86 3.71 4.69
C PRO A 172 5.24 4.96 5.48
N LEU A 173 6.54 5.13 5.73
CA LEU A 173 7.10 6.19 6.55
C LEU A 173 8.29 6.81 5.82
N TYR A 174 8.35 8.14 5.78
CA TYR A 174 9.50 8.88 5.26
C TYR A 174 9.64 10.22 5.97
N ARG A 175 10.69 10.36 6.78
CA ARG A 175 10.98 11.53 7.64
C ARG A 175 9.90 11.78 8.70
N GLU A 176 9.44 10.70 9.34
CA GLU A 176 8.27 10.69 10.24
C GLU A 176 8.61 10.30 11.70
N VAL A 177 9.81 10.66 12.18
CA VAL A 177 10.28 10.33 13.54
C VAL A 177 9.26 10.70 14.62
N ALA A 178 8.67 11.90 14.52
CA ALA A 178 7.75 12.43 15.53
C ALA A 178 6.41 11.67 15.60
N VAL A 179 6.02 10.97 14.54
CA VAL A 179 4.72 10.29 14.43
C VAL A 179 4.79 8.87 15.00
N LEU A 180 5.98 8.25 15.00
CA LEU A 180 6.19 6.85 15.40
C LEU A 180 5.55 6.47 16.77
N PRO A 181 5.69 7.25 17.87
CA PRO A 181 5.08 6.85 19.14
C PRO A 181 3.55 6.78 19.07
N GLY A 182 2.92 7.75 18.39
CA GLY A 182 1.47 7.78 18.20
C GLY A 182 0.98 6.67 17.28
N LEU A 183 1.75 6.36 16.24
CA LEU A 183 1.49 5.23 15.35
C LEU A 183 1.52 3.91 16.12
N VAL A 184 2.58 3.64 16.89
CA VAL A 184 2.70 2.40 17.67
C VAL A 184 1.56 2.28 18.68
N ALA A 185 1.22 3.36 19.39
CA ALA A 185 0.08 3.36 20.30
C ALA A 185 -1.24 3.03 19.59
N SER A 186 -1.46 3.57 18.39
CA SER A 186 -2.68 3.32 17.62
C SER A 186 -2.76 1.89 17.09
N LEU A 187 -1.64 1.32 16.64
CA LEU A 187 -1.56 -0.06 16.19
C LEU A 187 -1.74 -1.05 17.35
N SER A 188 -1.17 -0.75 18.52
CA SER A 188 -1.32 -1.57 19.74
C SER A 188 -2.74 -1.52 20.32
N ALA A 189 -3.54 -0.52 19.95
CA ALA A 189 -4.94 -0.40 20.38
C ALA A 189 -5.94 -1.20 19.52
N LEU A 190 -5.48 -1.85 18.44
CA LEU A 190 -6.34 -2.68 17.60
C LEU A 190 -6.83 -3.91 18.38
N ASP A 191 -8.15 -4.13 18.37
CA ASP A 191 -8.78 -5.37 18.83
C ASP A 191 -8.57 -6.46 17.77
N TYR A 192 -7.36 -7.00 17.74
CA TYR A 192 -6.99 -8.14 16.91
C TYR A 192 -5.92 -8.97 17.62
N PRO A 193 -5.95 -10.31 17.54
CA PRO A 193 -4.93 -11.15 18.17
C PRO A 193 -3.52 -10.79 17.67
N PRO A 194 -2.54 -10.50 18.56
CA PRO A 194 -1.20 -10.08 18.14
C PRO A 194 -0.47 -11.10 17.27
N ASP A 195 -0.70 -12.40 17.49
CA ASP A 195 -0.15 -13.50 16.67
C ASP A 195 -0.75 -13.57 15.26
N ARG A 196 -1.84 -12.82 15.03
CA ARG A 196 -2.54 -12.71 13.73
C ARG A 196 -2.34 -11.36 13.06
N LEU A 197 -1.45 -10.51 13.59
CA LEU A 197 -1.02 -9.28 12.95
C LEU A 197 0.37 -9.42 12.34
N ASP A 198 0.50 -9.05 11.08
CA ASP A 198 1.76 -8.90 10.35
C ASP A 198 1.99 -7.42 10.08
N ILE A 199 2.55 -6.71 11.05
CA ILE A 199 2.76 -5.25 10.97
C ILE A 199 4.09 -4.97 10.27
N LYS A 200 4.05 -4.13 9.23
CA LYS A 200 5.20 -3.73 8.43
C LYS A 200 5.33 -2.22 8.37
N LEU A 201 6.43 -1.71 8.91
CA LEU A 201 6.84 -0.33 8.73
C LEU A 201 7.74 -0.25 7.49
N VAL A 202 7.26 0.41 6.45
CA VAL A 202 7.93 0.51 5.15
C VAL A 202 8.70 1.82 5.08
N LEU A 203 10.02 1.74 5.12
CA LEU A 203 10.92 2.89 5.26
C LEU A 203 11.85 2.97 4.05
N GLU A 204 12.15 4.17 3.56
CA GLU A 204 13.23 4.33 2.57
C GLU A 204 14.59 4.11 3.26
N ALA A 205 15.50 3.35 2.64
CA ALA A 205 16.76 2.92 3.26
C ALA A 205 17.72 4.07 3.63
N ASP A 206 17.52 5.27 3.06
CA ASP A 206 18.29 6.49 3.35
C ASP A 206 17.70 7.34 4.49
N ASP A 207 16.55 6.95 5.06
CA ASP A 207 15.92 7.64 6.18
C ASP A 207 16.45 7.13 7.54
N HIS A 208 17.73 7.39 7.78
CA HIS A 208 18.46 6.84 8.93
C HIS A 208 17.84 7.22 10.29
N ASP A 209 17.33 8.44 10.43
CA ASP A 209 16.74 8.93 11.69
C ASP A 209 15.44 8.18 12.02
N THR A 210 14.53 8.04 11.04
CA THR A 210 13.26 7.31 11.24
C THR A 210 13.52 5.81 11.44
N ILE A 211 14.50 5.24 10.72
CA ILE A 211 14.90 3.84 10.93
C ILE A 211 15.45 3.61 12.34
N ALA A 212 16.31 4.50 12.84
CA ALA A 212 16.86 4.40 14.19
C ALA A 212 15.75 4.46 15.25
N ALA A 213 14.87 5.46 15.16
CA ALA A 213 13.74 5.59 16.09
C ALA A 213 12.78 4.39 16.05
N ALA A 214 12.52 3.83 14.86
CA ALA A 214 11.69 2.64 14.72
C ALA A 214 12.36 1.39 15.31
N ARG A 215 13.69 1.25 15.19
CA ARG A 215 14.45 0.15 15.84
C ARG A 215 14.40 0.27 17.36
N ASP A 216 14.61 1.47 17.90
CA ASP A 216 14.55 1.71 19.34
C ASP A 216 13.17 1.34 19.91
N LEU A 217 12.09 1.72 19.23
CA LEU A 217 10.72 1.36 19.63
C LEU A 217 10.46 -0.15 19.56
N ARG A 218 10.94 -0.82 18.51
CA ARG A 218 10.83 -2.28 18.38
C ARG A 218 11.56 -2.98 19.51
N ASP A 219 12.80 -2.58 19.78
CA ASP A 219 13.67 -3.21 20.76
C ASP A 219 13.19 -2.93 22.21
N SER A 220 12.41 -1.86 22.41
CA SER A 220 11.68 -1.61 23.67
C SER A 220 10.47 -2.53 23.91
N GLY A 221 10.03 -3.28 22.89
CA GLY A 221 8.88 -4.19 22.96
C GLY A 221 7.51 -3.52 22.80
N ALA A 222 7.45 -2.28 22.30
CA ALA A 222 6.22 -1.49 22.24
C ALA A 222 5.13 -2.05 21.30
N ALA A 223 5.52 -2.76 20.23
CA ALA A 223 4.65 -3.57 19.37
C ALA A 223 5.49 -4.49 18.46
N PRO A 224 5.01 -5.69 18.08
CA PRO A 224 5.72 -6.55 17.14
C PRO A 224 5.52 -6.05 15.69
N PHE A 225 6.43 -5.21 15.20
CA PHE A 225 6.49 -4.83 13.78
C PHE A 225 7.82 -5.23 13.12
N GLU A 226 7.75 -5.46 11.80
CA GLU A 226 8.88 -5.75 10.94
C GLU A 226 9.24 -4.50 10.13
N LEU A 227 10.53 -4.19 10.03
CA LEU A 227 11.02 -3.08 9.20
C LEU A 227 11.28 -3.59 7.78
N VAL A 228 10.64 -2.97 6.80
CA VAL A 228 10.90 -3.20 5.38
C VAL A 228 11.62 -1.99 4.81
N LEU A 229 12.92 -2.14 4.60
CA LEU A 229 13.76 -1.09 4.02
C LEU A 229 13.68 -1.16 2.49
N VAL A 230 13.18 -0.09 1.88
CA VAL A 230 13.08 0.08 0.43
C VAL A 230 14.41 0.63 -0.08
N PRO A 231 15.10 -0.07 -1.00
CA PRO A 231 16.37 0.41 -1.54
C PRO A 231 16.18 1.73 -2.31
N PRO A 232 17.22 2.56 -2.40
CA PRO A 232 17.16 3.80 -3.15
C PRO A 232 16.84 3.53 -4.61
N GLY A 233 15.87 4.27 -5.14
CA GLY A 233 15.42 4.10 -6.52
C GLY A 233 14.26 5.02 -6.86
N GLY A 234 14.26 5.52 -8.09
CA GLY A 234 13.19 6.37 -8.60
C GLY A 234 12.00 5.55 -9.14
N PRO A 235 10.76 6.08 -9.09
CA PRO A 235 10.38 7.32 -8.39
C PRO A 235 10.16 7.06 -6.89
N ARG A 236 10.64 7.97 -6.03
CA ARG A 236 10.38 7.91 -4.58
C ARG A 236 8.93 8.30 -4.30
N THR A 237 8.06 7.31 -4.14
CA THR A 237 6.62 7.50 -3.97
C THR A 237 6.04 6.41 -3.07
N LYS A 238 4.92 6.73 -2.39
CA LYS A 238 4.18 5.78 -1.57
C LYS A 238 3.78 4.50 -2.33
N PRO A 239 3.25 4.56 -3.58
CA PRO A 239 2.93 3.36 -4.35
C PRO A 239 4.15 2.46 -4.62
N LYS A 240 5.32 3.01 -5.00
CA LYS A 240 6.54 2.23 -5.19
C LYS A 240 6.92 1.47 -3.91
N ALA A 241 6.98 2.20 -2.79
CA ALA A 241 7.36 1.64 -1.50
C ALA A 241 6.43 0.49 -1.07
N ILE A 242 5.11 0.67 -1.23
CA ILE A 242 4.10 -0.35 -0.92
C ILE A 242 4.22 -1.55 -1.88
N ASN A 243 4.35 -1.33 -3.19
CA ASN A 243 4.51 -2.42 -4.15
C ASN A 243 5.75 -3.27 -3.87
N TYR A 244 6.86 -2.62 -3.49
CA TYR A 244 8.06 -3.30 -3.05
C TYR A 244 7.82 -4.12 -1.76
N ALA A 245 7.15 -3.53 -0.78
CA ALA A 245 6.85 -4.19 0.49
C ALA A 245 5.84 -5.35 0.37
N LEU A 246 5.02 -5.34 -0.68
CA LEU A 246 3.98 -6.35 -0.93
C LEU A 246 4.56 -7.76 -1.01
N ALA A 247 5.77 -7.92 -1.53
CA ALA A 247 6.45 -9.22 -1.59
C ALA A 247 6.61 -9.86 -0.21
N PHE A 248 6.69 -9.07 0.86
CA PHE A 248 6.91 -9.54 2.23
C PHE A 248 5.62 -9.77 3.00
N ALA A 249 4.45 -9.41 2.45
CA ALA A 249 3.14 -9.56 3.10
C ALA A 249 2.80 -11.03 3.33
N ARG A 250 2.22 -11.34 4.49
CA ARG A 250 1.86 -12.71 4.87
C ARG A 250 0.36 -12.93 5.07
N GLY A 251 -0.39 -11.84 5.28
CA GLY A 251 -1.80 -11.89 5.59
C GLY A 251 -2.68 -12.35 4.43
N GLU A 252 -3.82 -12.93 4.76
CA GLU A 252 -4.91 -13.16 3.81
C GLU A 252 -5.55 -11.83 3.38
N TYR A 253 -5.58 -10.88 4.31
CA TYR A 253 -6.00 -9.50 4.08
C TYR A 253 -4.85 -8.53 4.33
N LEU A 254 -4.90 -7.38 3.65
CA LEU A 254 -3.91 -6.32 3.78
C LEU A 254 -4.61 -4.97 3.92
N VAL A 255 -4.07 -4.11 4.78
CA VAL A 255 -4.47 -2.71 4.91
C VAL A 255 -3.23 -1.82 4.82
N ILE A 256 -3.42 -0.64 4.23
CA ILE A 256 -2.42 0.41 4.21
C ILE A 256 -2.95 1.51 5.13
N PHE A 257 -2.18 1.87 6.16
CA PHE A 257 -2.42 3.06 6.96
C PHE A 257 -1.37 4.10 6.63
N ASP A 258 -1.75 5.38 6.69
CA ASP A 258 -0.81 6.48 6.76
C ASP A 258 -0.20 6.60 8.17
N ALA A 259 0.93 7.29 8.28
CA ALA A 259 1.68 7.40 9.53
C ALA A 259 0.83 8.01 10.65
N GLU A 260 0.00 8.99 10.29
CA GLU A 260 -0.87 9.75 11.18
C GLU A 260 -2.23 9.09 11.45
N ASP A 261 -2.55 7.99 10.79
CA ASP A 261 -3.84 7.32 10.94
C ASP A 261 -4.01 6.73 12.35
N ARG A 262 -5.22 6.86 12.89
CA ARG A 262 -5.65 6.27 14.16
C ARG A 262 -6.86 5.39 13.91
N PRO A 263 -6.67 4.14 13.47
CA PRO A 263 -7.78 3.26 13.14
C PRO A 263 -8.67 3.00 14.36
N GLU A 264 -9.97 2.78 14.12
CA GLU A 264 -10.87 2.30 15.18
C GLU A 264 -10.39 0.92 15.67
N PRO A 265 -10.43 0.61 16.98
CA PRO A 265 -9.93 -0.65 17.51
C PRO A 265 -10.48 -1.89 16.79
N ASP A 266 -11.76 -1.90 16.43
CA ASP A 266 -12.44 -3.03 15.81
C ASP A 266 -12.40 -3.02 14.26
N GLN A 267 -11.72 -2.04 13.65
CA GLN A 267 -11.75 -1.80 12.21
C GLN A 267 -11.37 -3.03 11.39
N LEU A 268 -10.30 -3.75 11.78
CA LEU A 268 -9.85 -4.95 11.08
C LEU A 268 -10.87 -6.09 11.16
N ARG A 269 -11.47 -6.31 12.34
CA ARG A 269 -12.50 -7.34 12.52
C ARG A 269 -13.71 -7.06 11.64
N ARG A 270 -14.14 -5.79 11.59
CA ARG A 270 -15.23 -5.33 10.73
C ARG A 270 -14.91 -5.48 9.25
N ALA A 271 -13.68 -5.18 8.84
CA ALA A 271 -13.23 -5.39 7.46
C ALA A 271 -13.32 -6.88 7.08
N VAL A 272 -12.79 -7.79 7.91
CA VAL A 272 -12.88 -9.25 7.69
C VAL A 272 -14.33 -9.71 7.58
N ALA A 273 -15.18 -9.30 8.53
CA ALA A 273 -16.59 -9.67 8.53
C ALA A 273 -17.32 -9.15 7.26
N THR A 274 -16.98 -7.94 6.82
CA THR A 274 -17.54 -7.33 5.61
C THR A 274 -17.08 -8.05 4.34
N PHE A 275 -15.80 -8.40 4.22
CA PHE A 275 -15.29 -9.19 3.09
C PHE A 275 -16.00 -10.55 3.00
N ARG A 276 -16.17 -11.24 4.15
CA ARG A 276 -16.85 -12.54 4.20
C ARG A 276 -18.33 -12.49 3.84
N ALA A 277 -19.00 -11.38 4.15
CA ALA A 277 -20.40 -11.14 3.79
C ALA A 277 -20.56 -10.60 2.36
N SER A 278 -19.49 -10.12 1.73
CA SER A 278 -19.52 -9.52 0.41
C SER A 278 -19.41 -10.58 -0.70
N PRO A 279 -19.88 -10.28 -1.92
CA PRO A 279 -19.61 -11.13 -3.08
C PRO A 279 -18.11 -11.35 -3.27
N ARG A 280 -17.72 -12.55 -3.74
CA ARG A 280 -16.30 -12.90 -4.00
C ARG A 280 -15.56 -11.95 -4.94
N ALA A 281 -16.28 -11.19 -5.76
CA ALA A 281 -15.71 -10.20 -6.67
C ALA A 281 -15.21 -8.93 -5.95
N VAL A 282 -15.57 -8.71 -4.67
CA VAL A 282 -15.11 -7.56 -3.90
C VAL A 282 -13.65 -7.75 -3.50
N ALA A 283 -12.77 -6.98 -4.15
CA ALA A 283 -11.32 -7.03 -3.91
C ALA A 283 -10.81 -5.98 -2.91
N CYS A 284 -11.59 -4.91 -2.65
CA CYS A 284 -11.17 -3.80 -1.79
C CYS A 284 -12.35 -3.25 -0.99
N LEU A 285 -12.10 -2.91 0.28
CA LEU A 285 -13.01 -2.18 1.15
C LEU A 285 -12.36 -0.83 1.50
N GLN A 286 -13.07 0.26 1.26
CA GLN A 286 -12.62 1.59 1.64
C GLN A 286 -13.24 1.97 2.99
N ALA A 287 -12.39 2.20 3.98
CA ALA A 287 -12.82 2.82 5.24
C ALA A 287 -13.09 4.32 5.02
N ARG A 288 -13.98 4.88 5.84
CA ARG A 288 -14.22 6.34 5.85
C ARG A 288 -13.01 7.02 6.47
N LEU A 289 -12.52 8.07 5.83
CA LEU A 289 -11.49 8.93 6.38
C LEU A 289 -12.15 10.01 7.23
N ASN A 290 -11.67 10.18 8.46
CA ASN A 290 -12.11 11.23 9.37
C ASN A 290 -10.89 12.07 9.82
N PHE A 291 -11.11 13.37 10.04
CA PHE A 291 -10.05 14.29 10.46
C PHE A 291 -10.17 14.59 11.95
N TYR A 292 -9.04 14.62 12.66
CA TYR A 292 -9.00 14.86 14.11
C TYR A 292 -8.90 16.35 14.48
N ASN A 293 -8.51 17.22 13.55
CA ASN A 293 -8.24 18.64 13.79
C ASN A 293 -9.44 19.56 13.48
N VAL A 294 -10.66 19.04 13.59
CA VAL A 294 -11.91 19.72 13.20
C VAL A 294 -12.04 21.11 13.83
N GLU A 295 -11.58 21.28 15.07
CA GLU A 295 -11.76 22.53 15.81
C GLU A 295 -10.62 23.53 15.60
N HIS A 296 -9.56 23.17 14.86
CA HIS A 296 -8.33 23.96 14.80
C HIS A 296 -8.54 25.33 14.13
N ASN A 297 -9.38 25.42 13.09
CA ASN A 297 -9.73 26.68 12.45
C ASN A 297 -11.05 26.61 11.66
N TRP A 298 -11.47 27.74 11.09
CA TRP A 298 -12.70 27.84 10.31
C TRP A 298 -12.68 26.98 9.03
N LEU A 299 -11.51 26.79 8.41
CA LEU A 299 -11.34 25.99 7.20
C LEU A 299 -11.53 24.50 7.48
N THR A 300 -10.92 23.98 8.55
CA THR A 300 -11.06 22.59 9.01
C THR A 300 -12.51 22.28 9.41
N ARG A 301 -13.20 23.21 10.08
CA ARG A 301 -14.65 23.13 10.33
C ARG A 301 -15.48 23.08 9.04
N GLY A 302 -15.14 23.91 8.05
CA GLY A 302 -15.84 23.97 6.76
C GLY A 302 -15.68 22.70 5.92
N ILE A 303 -14.50 22.08 5.94
CA ILE A 303 -14.23 20.79 5.30
C ILE A 303 -15.03 19.68 5.99
N MET A 304 -15.08 19.70 7.32
CA MET A 304 -15.77 18.68 8.11
C MET A 304 -17.31 18.76 8.00
N ALA A 305 -17.88 19.95 7.81
CA ALA A 305 -19.32 20.13 7.60
C ALA A 305 -19.85 19.45 6.32
N GLN A 306 -18.98 19.14 5.35
CA GLN A 306 -19.33 18.45 4.10
C GLN A 306 -19.25 16.93 4.22
N MET A 307 -18.81 16.40 5.36
CA MET A 307 -18.68 14.97 5.63
C MET A 307 -19.89 14.45 6.43
N PRO A 308 -20.40 13.24 6.13
CA PRO A 308 -21.44 12.61 6.93
C PRO A 308 -20.90 12.26 8.32
N GLN A 309 -21.39 12.96 9.35
CA GLN A 309 -20.93 12.86 10.74
C GLN A 309 -21.43 11.59 11.44
N GLU A 310 -20.53 10.84 12.08
CA GLU A 310 -20.84 10.14 13.34
C GLU A 310 -20.07 10.85 14.44
N ARG A 311 -20.78 11.32 15.48
CA ARG A 311 -20.12 11.87 16.66
C ARG A 311 -19.40 10.71 17.37
N ILE A 312 -18.10 10.58 17.15
CA ILE A 312 -17.24 9.83 18.06
C ILE A 312 -17.08 10.73 19.29
N PRO A 313 -17.52 10.31 20.49
CA PRO A 313 -17.34 11.12 21.69
C PRO A 313 -15.84 11.37 21.89
N ALA A 314 -15.47 12.62 22.16
CA ALA A 314 -14.11 13.01 22.47
C ALA A 314 -13.62 12.14 23.65
N VAL A 315 -12.52 11.42 23.43
CA VAL A 315 -11.79 10.77 24.53
C VAL A 315 -11.18 11.91 25.35
N ALA A 316 -11.61 11.99 26.61
CA ALA A 316 -11.14 12.95 27.60
C ALA A 316 -9.70 12.65 28.04
#